data_AF-A0A952ZF53-F1
#
_entry.id   AF-A0A952ZF53-F1
#
_cell.length_a   1.000
_cell.length_b   1.000
_cell.length_c   1.000
_cell.angle_alpha   90.00
_cell.angle_beta   90.00
_cell.angle_gamma   90.00
#
_symmetry.space_group_name_H-M   'P 1'
#
loop_
_entity.id
_entity.type
_entity.pdbx_description
1 polymer ?
#
loop_
_entity_poly.entity_id
_entity_poly.type
_entity_poly.pdbx_seq_one_letter_code
_entity_poly.pdbx_strand_id
1 'polypeptide(L)'
;MNPSSTSEPPVSVGYGTLPAAPVRTGNWLDRLERELAESIEQITPQALAGATHADLRRIEAHFSVLHDAIRKLSDAQSGNSYPTAYYVPSPIESALEVASAAHIEALRRAGLDAPVLELLRSWVEVTVDARSLQAQIEFQRLAQALQPKPGQQAAQALGEDPVAPLSAAELGAALGGLGDETVRQRERAGKLFSILRSGRKRGREYPAFQAWPEVAGEALERALAALGGTGAAAAYGFFTSACDLLGGLTPIEALIGRLTSIRPIAQESRALLAAPAEARREAVEQAARAYAAQISA
;
A
#
# COMPACT_ATOMS: atom_id res chain seq x y z
N MET A 1 50.00 9.65 -42.00
CA MET A 1 50.56 8.68 -41.05
C MET A 1 49.51 8.39 -39.99
N ASN A 2 48.86 7.22 -40.08
CA ASN A 2 48.11 6.62 -38.97
C ASN A 2 49.10 6.09 -37.93
N PRO A 3 48.66 5.98 -36.66
CA PRO A 3 48.65 4.64 -36.09
C PRO A 3 47.33 4.26 -35.42
N SER A 4 47.15 2.94 -35.40
CA SER A 4 45.96 2.16 -35.14
C SER A 4 45.55 2.05 -33.67
N SER A 5 44.24 1.89 -33.50
CA SER A 5 43.49 1.03 -32.57
C SER A 5 44.18 0.32 -31.41
N THR A 6 43.55 0.38 -30.23
CA THR A 6 43.19 -0.85 -29.51
C THR A 6 41.90 -0.65 -28.71
N SER A 7 40.87 -1.40 -29.08
CA SER A 7 39.58 -1.53 -28.40
C SER A 7 39.64 -2.67 -27.40
N GLU A 8 39.34 -2.42 -26.13
CA GLU A 8 38.98 -3.47 -25.16
C GLU A 8 37.45 -3.52 -24.99
N PRO A 9 36.81 -4.69 -25.08
CA PRO A 9 35.41 -4.85 -24.74
C PRO A 9 35.22 -5.04 -23.22
N PRO A 10 34.12 -4.54 -22.62
CA PRO A 10 33.83 -4.81 -21.23
C PRO A 10 33.30 -6.23 -21.03
N VAL A 11 33.75 -6.81 -19.91
CA VAL A 11 33.50 -8.15 -19.41
C VAL A 11 32.02 -8.39 -19.10
N SER A 12 31.43 -9.38 -19.75
CA SER A 12 30.08 -9.89 -19.43
C SER A 12 30.09 -10.64 -18.09
N VAL A 13 29.43 -10.07 -17.08
CA VAL A 13 29.14 -10.75 -15.81
C VAL A 13 27.96 -11.72 -16.04
N GLY A 14 28.26 -13.02 -16.06
CA GLY A 14 27.26 -14.07 -16.15
C GLY A 14 26.44 -14.16 -14.86
N TYR A 15 25.17 -13.78 -14.91
CA TYR A 15 24.20 -14.15 -13.87
C TYR A 15 23.80 -15.61 -14.11
N GLY A 16 24.19 -16.47 -13.17
CA GLY A 16 23.75 -17.87 -13.15
C GLY A 16 22.24 -17.94 -12.95
N THR A 17 21.54 -18.41 -13.98
CA THR A 17 20.12 -18.78 -13.91
C THR A 17 19.98 -19.98 -12.97
N LEU A 18 19.45 -19.75 -11.77
CA LEU A 18 18.97 -20.83 -10.92
C LEU A 18 17.80 -21.54 -11.63
N PRO A 19 17.76 -22.89 -11.67
CA PRO A 19 16.66 -23.59 -12.28
C PRO A 19 15.39 -23.35 -11.46
N ALA A 20 14.41 -22.67 -12.05
CA ALA A 20 13.05 -22.65 -11.53
C ALA A 20 12.56 -24.09 -11.47
N ALA A 21 12.32 -24.60 -10.26
CA ALA A 21 11.67 -25.89 -10.09
C ALA A 21 10.31 -25.83 -10.82
N PRO A 22 9.99 -26.79 -11.70
CA PRO A 22 8.68 -26.84 -12.31
C PRO A 22 7.65 -27.09 -11.20
N VAL A 23 6.85 -26.06 -10.90
CA VAL A 23 5.67 -26.21 -10.06
C VAL A 23 4.76 -27.20 -10.76
N ARG A 24 4.54 -28.36 -10.13
CA ARG A 24 3.61 -29.41 -10.58
C ARG A 24 2.17 -28.90 -10.52
N THR A 25 1.76 -28.05 -11.46
CA THR A 25 0.39 -27.52 -11.56
C THR A 25 -0.54 -28.42 -12.37
N GLY A 26 -0.03 -29.37 -13.17
CA GLY A 26 -0.89 -30.26 -13.99
C GLY A 26 -1.80 -31.16 -13.15
N ASN A 27 -1.23 -31.91 -12.20
CA ASN A 27 -1.97 -33.00 -11.55
C ASN A 27 -3.14 -32.58 -10.63
N TRP A 28 -3.23 -31.32 -10.20
CA TRP A 28 -4.30 -30.89 -9.28
C TRP A 28 -5.50 -30.30 -10.02
N LEU A 29 -5.29 -29.64 -11.16
CA LEU A 29 -6.35 -29.20 -12.07
C LEU A 29 -7.04 -30.40 -12.71
N ASP A 30 -6.28 -31.36 -13.23
CA ASP A 30 -6.80 -32.63 -13.77
C ASP A 30 -7.62 -33.42 -12.73
N ARG A 31 -7.27 -33.27 -11.45
CA ARG A 31 -7.99 -33.89 -10.34
C ARG A 31 -9.31 -33.17 -10.07
N LEU A 32 -9.30 -31.84 -10.03
CA LEU A 32 -10.51 -31.05 -9.85
C LEU A 32 -11.49 -31.25 -11.00
N GLU A 33 -11.02 -31.26 -12.25
CA GLU A 33 -11.85 -31.54 -13.42
C GLU A 33 -12.50 -32.92 -13.33
N ARG A 34 -11.75 -33.93 -12.88
CA ARG A 34 -12.26 -35.30 -12.68
C ARG A 34 -13.28 -35.39 -11.55
N GLU A 35 -13.01 -34.75 -10.41
CA GLU A 35 -13.94 -34.67 -9.27
C GLU A 35 -15.24 -33.93 -9.65
N LEU A 36 -15.15 -32.90 -10.52
CA LEU A 36 -16.30 -32.19 -11.08
C LEU A 36 -17.12 -33.08 -12.01
N ALA A 37 -16.46 -33.78 -12.94
CA ALA A 37 -17.10 -34.67 -13.89
C ALA A 37 -17.80 -35.84 -13.20
N GLU A 38 -17.15 -36.48 -12.21
CA GLU A 38 -17.72 -37.55 -11.40
C GLU A 38 -18.93 -37.06 -10.58
N SER A 39 -18.89 -35.82 -10.08
CA SER A 39 -20.01 -35.19 -9.36
C SER A 39 -21.22 -34.94 -10.28
N ILE A 40 -20.97 -34.54 -11.53
CA ILE A 40 -22.02 -34.29 -12.53
C ILE A 40 -22.65 -35.61 -12.99
N GLU A 41 -21.86 -36.66 -13.19
CA GLU A 41 -22.37 -38.00 -13.57
C GLU A 41 -23.27 -38.63 -12.49
N GLN A 42 -23.07 -38.31 -11.22
CA GLN A 42 -23.93 -38.78 -10.12
C GLN A 42 -25.32 -38.11 -10.08
N ILE A 43 -25.53 -37.02 -10.84
CA ILE A 43 -26.82 -36.35 -10.96
C ILE A 43 -27.57 -36.96 -12.15
N THR A 44 -28.23 -38.10 -11.93
CA THR A 44 -28.99 -38.78 -13.00
C THR A 44 -30.39 -38.18 -13.25
N PRO A 45 -30.88 -38.15 -14.50
CA PRO A 45 -32.20 -37.67 -14.91
C PRO A 45 -33.40 -38.14 -14.08
N GLN A 46 -33.38 -39.41 -13.65
CA GLN A 46 -34.48 -40.02 -12.89
C GLN A 46 -34.58 -39.52 -11.44
N ALA A 47 -33.54 -38.87 -10.91
CA ALA A 47 -33.55 -38.28 -9.57
C ALA A 47 -34.20 -36.88 -9.52
N LEU A 48 -34.36 -36.23 -10.67
CA LEU A 48 -34.94 -34.88 -10.76
C LEU A 48 -36.47 -34.89 -10.98
N ALA A 49 -37.00 -35.94 -11.61
CA ALA A 49 -38.44 -36.17 -11.74
C ALA A 49 -39.01 -36.76 -10.44
N GLY A 50 -39.27 -35.90 -9.45
CA GLY A 50 -39.71 -36.29 -8.11
C GLY A 50 -38.75 -35.91 -6.99
N ALA A 51 -37.77 -35.03 -7.27
CA ALA A 51 -36.73 -34.61 -6.33
C ALA A 51 -37.32 -34.16 -4.99
N THR A 52 -36.89 -34.81 -3.92
CA THR A 52 -37.23 -34.43 -2.56
C THR A 52 -36.36 -33.26 -2.12
N HIS A 53 -36.72 -32.61 -1.01
CA HIS A 53 -35.90 -31.55 -0.43
C HIS A 53 -34.46 -32.00 -0.08
N ALA A 54 -34.25 -33.31 0.14
CA ALA A 54 -32.93 -33.90 0.37
C ALA A 54 -32.08 -33.92 -0.91
N ASP A 55 -32.69 -34.13 -2.07
CA ASP A 55 -32.00 -34.16 -3.37
C ASP A 55 -31.54 -32.76 -3.78
N LEU A 56 -32.38 -31.74 -3.51
CA LEU A 56 -32.02 -30.34 -3.70
C LEU A 56 -30.86 -29.90 -2.78
N ARG A 57 -30.86 -30.35 -1.51
CA ARG A 57 -29.70 -30.11 -0.62
C ARG A 57 -28.43 -30.81 -1.08
N ARG A 58 -28.56 -31.96 -1.74
CA ARG A 58 -27.41 -32.68 -2.32
C ARG A 58 -26.82 -31.92 -3.50
N ILE A 59 -27.65 -31.35 -4.36
CA ILE A 59 -27.24 -30.49 -5.47
C ILE A 59 -26.59 -29.20 -4.92
N GLU A 60 -27.18 -28.58 -3.90
CA GLU A 60 -26.63 -27.41 -3.21
C GLU A 60 -25.25 -27.69 -2.58
N ALA A 61 -25.06 -28.87 -1.97
CA ALA A 61 -23.77 -29.30 -1.45
C ALA A 61 -22.71 -29.44 -2.55
N HIS A 62 -23.07 -29.92 -3.74
CA HIS A 62 -22.17 -29.99 -4.89
C HIS A 62 -21.80 -28.60 -5.42
N PHE A 63 -22.76 -27.67 -5.50
CA PHE A 63 -22.47 -26.27 -5.82
C PHE A 63 -21.53 -25.63 -4.79
N SER A 64 -21.65 -25.98 -3.51
CA SER A 64 -20.72 -25.51 -2.48
C SER A 64 -19.29 -26.02 -2.68
N VAL A 65 -19.11 -27.28 -3.12
CA VAL A 65 -17.79 -27.84 -3.45
C VAL A 65 -17.19 -27.14 -4.68
N LEU A 66 -18.00 -26.89 -5.70
CA LEU A 66 -17.62 -26.17 -6.91
C LEU A 66 -17.20 -24.73 -6.59
N HIS A 67 -17.93 -24.07 -5.70
CA HIS A 67 -17.61 -22.71 -5.24
C HIS A 67 -16.31 -22.65 -4.42
N ASP A 68 -16.04 -23.64 -3.56
CA ASP A 68 -14.79 -23.70 -2.80
C ASP A 68 -13.58 -24.00 -3.70
N ALA A 69 -13.76 -24.80 -4.75
CA ALA A 69 -12.73 -25.05 -5.76
C ALA A 69 -12.40 -23.78 -6.57
N ILE A 70 -13.40 -23.04 -7.02
CA ILE A 70 -13.23 -21.75 -7.73
C ILE A 70 -12.49 -20.73 -6.85
N ARG A 71 -12.85 -20.64 -5.56
CA ARG A 71 -12.17 -19.76 -4.59
C ARG A 71 -10.69 -20.11 -4.44
N LYS A 72 -10.36 -21.39 -4.25
CA LYS A 72 -8.96 -21.86 -4.13
C LYS A 72 -8.15 -21.59 -5.40
N LEU A 73 -8.76 -21.70 -6.58
CA LEU A 73 -8.14 -21.34 -7.87
C LEU A 73 -7.85 -19.84 -7.98
N SER A 74 -8.80 -19.00 -7.56
CA SER A 74 -8.63 -17.53 -7.54
C SER A 74 -7.51 -17.09 -6.58
N ASP A 75 -7.48 -17.67 -5.37
CA ASP A 75 -6.44 -17.41 -4.37
C ASP A 75 -5.04 -17.79 -4.91
N ALA A 76 -4.92 -18.91 -5.62
CA ALA A 76 -3.65 -19.35 -6.20
C ALA A 76 -3.15 -18.44 -7.34
N GLN A 77 -4.04 -17.81 -8.09
CA GLN A 77 -3.68 -16.88 -9.18
C GLN A 77 -3.23 -15.50 -8.66
N SER A 78 -3.73 -15.07 -7.50
CA SER A 78 -3.34 -13.80 -6.87
C SER A 78 -1.84 -13.70 -6.51
N GLY A 79 -1.12 -14.83 -6.50
CA GLY A 79 0.33 -14.89 -6.29
C GLY A 79 1.19 -14.70 -7.55
N ASN A 80 0.63 -14.72 -8.76
CA ASN A 80 1.40 -14.65 -10.01
C ASN A 80 1.06 -13.36 -10.79
N SER A 81 1.92 -12.35 -10.66
CA SER A 81 1.87 -11.14 -11.49
C SER A 81 2.42 -11.43 -12.88
N TYR A 82 1.54 -11.58 -13.88
CA TYR A 82 1.92 -11.46 -15.28
C TYR A 82 1.24 -10.23 -15.91
N PRO A 83 2.00 -9.31 -16.52
CA PRO A 83 1.44 -8.22 -17.29
C PRO A 83 1.53 -8.56 -18.78
N THR A 84 0.40 -8.76 -19.49
CA THR A 84 0.38 -8.57 -20.94
C THR A 84 -1.02 -8.54 -21.58
N ALA A 85 -1.08 -7.78 -22.66
CA ALA A 85 -2.24 -7.27 -23.38
C ALA A 85 -2.87 -8.24 -24.40
N TYR A 86 -3.07 -9.50 -24.03
CA TYR A 86 -3.90 -10.43 -24.80
C TYR A 86 -4.96 -10.98 -23.85
N TYR A 87 -6.25 -10.80 -24.20
CA TYR A 87 -7.35 -11.44 -23.49
C TYR A 87 -7.26 -12.95 -23.74
N VAL A 88 -6.44 -13.61 -22.93
CA VAL A 88 -6.52 -15.05 -22.74
C VAL A 88 -7.57 -15.22 -21.65
N PRO A 89 -8.70 -15.90 -21.94
CA PRO A 89 -9.67 -16.21 -20.90
C PRO A 89 -8.92 -16.81 -19.73
N SER A 90 -9.15 -16.28 -18.53
CA SER A 90 -8.46 -16.85 -17.38
C SER A 90 -8.79 -18.35 -17.32
N PRO A 91 -7.89 -19.21 -16.85
CA PRO A 91 -8.19 -20.63 -16.67
C PRO A 91 -9.50 -20.90 -15.92
N ILE A 92 -9.96 -19.93 -15.12
CA ILE A 92 -11.24 -19.96 -14.41
C ILE A 92 -12.42 -19.75 -15.38
N GLU A 93 -12.32 -18.80 -16.32
CA GLU A 93 -13.35 -18.58 -17.37
C GLU A 93 -13.51 -19.83 -18.25
N SER A 94 -12.41 -20.42 -18.72
CA SER A 94 -12.47 -21.65 -19.51
C SER A 94 -13.06 -22.83 -18.73
N ALA A 95 -12.71 -22.98 -17.44
CA ALA A 95 -13.28 -24.02 -16.60
C ALA A 95 -14.78 -23.82 -16.34
N LEU A 96 -15.22 -22.57 -16.16
CA LEU A 96 -16.63 -22.21 -16.00
C LEU A 96 -17.44 -22.47 -17.26
N GLU A 97 -16.91 -22.14 -18.43
CA GLU A 97 -17.54 -22.43 -19.72
C GLU A 97 -17.75 -23.94 -19.92
N VAL A 98 -16.70 -24.74 -19.65
CA VAL A 98 -16.77 -26.22 -19.76
C VAL A 98 -17.77 -26.80 -18.76
N ALA A 99 -17.75 -26.34 -17.50
CA ALA A 99 -18.68 -26.80 -16.47
C ALA A 99 -20.13 -26.42 -16.79
N SER A 100 -20.37 -25.20 -17.27
CA SER A 100 -21.69 -24.71 -17.67
C SER A 100 -22.25 -25.52 -18.85
N ALA A 101 -21.42 -25.78 -19.87
CA ALA A 101 -21.80 -26.60 -21.03
C ALA A 101 -22.17 -28.04 -20.63
N ALA A 102 -21.37 -28.66 -19.75
CA ALA A 102 -21.64 -30.01 -19.23
C ALA A 102 -22.95 -30.06 -18.43
N HIS A 103 -23.21 -29.03 -17.62
CA HIS A 103 -24.43 -28.94 -16.81
C HIS A 103 -25.69 -28.77 -17.66
N ILE A 104 -25.65 -27.90 -18.68
CA ILE A 104 -26.77 -27.71 -19.61
C ILE A 104 -27.09 -28.99 -20.36
N GLU A 105 -26.07 -29.73 -20.81
CA GLU A 105 -26.27 -31.01 -21.49
C GLU A 105 -26.89 -32.07 -20.56
N ALA A 106 -26.47 -32.13 -19.30
CA ALA A 106 -27.07 -33.03 -18.31
C ALA A 106 -28.55 -32.69 -18.05
N LEU A 107 -28.87 -31.41 -17.89
CA LEU A 107 -30.24 -30.93 -17.69
C LEU A 107 -31.12 -31.17 -18.93
N ARG A 108 -30.56 -31.00 -20.14
CA ARG A 108 -31.24 -31.35 -21.40
C ARG A 108 -31.60 -32.83 -21.45
N ARG A 109 -30.65 -33.72 -21.09
CA ARG A 109 -30.91 -35.17 -21.00
C ARG A 109 -31.93 -35.53 -19.91
N ALA A 110 -32.11 -34.67 -18.92
CA ALA A 110 -33.15 -34.80 -17.90
C ALA A 110 -34.55 -34.36 -18.36
N GLY A 111 -34.70 -33.91 -19.62
CA GLY A 111 -36.00 -33.57 -20.20
C GLY A 111 -36.47 -32.15 -19.91
N LEU A 112 -35.58 -31.27 -19.45
CA LEU A 112 -35.89 -29.84 -19.33
C LEU A 112 -36.03 -29.22 -20.73
N ASP A 113 -37.08 -28.41 -20.87
CA ASP A 113 -37.39 -27.73 -22.12
C ASP A 113 -36.34 -26.65 -22.44
N ALA A 114 -36.07 -26.43 -23.73
CA ALA A 114 -35.02 -25.53 -24.21
C ALA A 114 -35.15 -24.09 -23.67
N PRO A 115 -36.36 -23.48 -23.55
CA PRO A 115 -36.50 -22.15 -22.97
C PRO A 115 -36.08 -22.07 -21.50
N VAL A 116 -36.29 -23.16 -20.74
CA VAL A 116 -35.91 -23.23 -19.33
C VAL A 116 -34.39 -23.35 -19.18
N LEU A 117 -33.75 -24.12 -20.05
CA LEU A 117 -32.30 -24.25 -20.08
C LEU A 117 -31.60 -22.93 -20.42
N GLU A 118 -32.12 -22.17 -21.38
CA GLU A 118 -31.58 -20.83 -21.73
C GLU A 118 -31.74 -19.83 -20.58
N LEU A 119 -32.88 -19.86 -19.89
CA LEU A 119 -33.09 -19.00 -18.72
C LEU A 119 -32.12 -19.35 -17.57
N LEU A 120 -31.91 -20.65 -17.29
CA LEU A 120 -30.97 -21.11 -16.29
C LEU A 120 -29.53 -20.75 -16.65
N ARG A 121 -29.15 -20.92 -17.92
CA ARG A 121 -27.84 -20.52 -18.44
C ARG A 121 -27.60 -19.03 -18.21
N SER A 122 -28.52 -18.19 -18.66
CA SER A 122 -28.43 -16.73 -18.51
C SER A 122 -28.32 -16.32 -17.04
N TRP A 123 -29.08 -16.97 -16.14
CA TRP A 123 -28.99 -16.71 -14.71
C TRP A 123 -27.64 -17.10 -14.09
N VAL A 124 -27.06 -18.25 -14.50
CA VAL A 124 -25.74 -18.69 -14.04
C VAL A 124 -24.66 -17.73 -14.52
N GLU A 125 -24.68 -17.34 -15.81
CA GLU A 125 -23.73 -16.38 -16.39
C GLU A 125 -23.76 -15.05 -15.61
N VAL A 126 -24.95 -14.47 -15.41
CA VAL A 126 -25.11 -13.21 -14.64
C VAL A 126 -24.60 -13.34 -13.20
N THR A 127 -24.85 -14.47 -12.54
CA THR A 127 -24.45 -14.69 -11.15
C THR A 127 -22.93 -14.85 -11.02
N VAL A 128 -22.30 -15.54 -11.98
CA VAL A 128 -20.85 -15.70 -12.05
C VAL A 128 -20.18 -14.36 -12.32
N ASP A 129 -20.68 -13.58 -13.28
CA ASP A 129 -20.15 -12.24 -13.60
C ASP A 129 -20.24 -11.30 -12.40
N ALA A 130 -21.37 -11.28 -11.71
CA ALA A 130 -21.57 -10.43 -10.53
C ALA A 130 -20.58 -10.77 -9.40
N ARG A 131 -20.32 -12.07 -9.17
CA ARG A 131 -19.36 -12.52 -8.14
C ARG A 131 -17.92 -12.22 -8.54
N SER A 132 -17.57 -12.41 -9.81
CA SER A 132 -16.25 -12.07 -10.34
C SER A 132 -15.95 -10.57 -10.20
N LEU A 133 -16.93 -9.71 -10.51
CA LEU A 133 -16.81 -8.26 -10.32
C LEU A 133 -16.63 -7.90 -8.84
N GLN A 134 -17.39 -8.52 -7.93
CA GLN A 134 -17.24 -8.30 -6.50
C GLN A 134 -15.83 -8.67 -6.00
N ALA A 135 -15.32 -9.84 -6.41
CA ALA A 135 -13.98 -10.28 -6.06
C ALA A 135 -12.90 -9.31 -6.60
N GLN A 136 -13.06 -8.79 -7.82
CA GLN A 136 -12.17 -7.77 -8.36
C GLN A 136 -12.19 -6.47 -7.54
N ILE A 137 -13.37 -6.01 -7.12
CA ILE A 137 -13.50 -4.81 -6.26
C ILE A 137 -12.81 -5.02 -4.92
N GLU A 138 -13.03 -6.17 -4.28
CA GLU A 138 -12.40 -6.50 -3.00
C GLU A 138 -10.88 -6.61 -3.13
N PHE A 139 -10.40 -7.22 -4.20
CA PHE A 139 -8.97 -7.30 -4.50
C PHE A 139 -8.37 -5.91 -4.76
N GLN A 140 -9.04 -5.04 -5.53
CA GLN A 140 -8.58 -3.67 -5.75
C GLN A 140 -8.53 -2.88 -4.44
N ARG A 141 -9.52 -3.05 -3.54
CA ARG A 141 -9.52 -2.42 -2.21
C ARG A 141 -8.38 -2.94 -1.34
N LEU A 142 -8.11 -4.24 -1.35
CA LEU A 142 -6.98 -4.84 -0.64
C LEU A 142 -5.64 -4.38 -1.21
N ALA A 143 -5.49 -4.35 -2.53
CA ALA A 143 -4.31 -3.84 -3.20
C ALA A 143 -4.07 -2.35 -2.86
N GLN A 144 -5.13 -1.53 -2.82
CA GLN A 144 -5.05 -0.14 -2.37
C GLN A 144 -4.70 -0.01 -0.88
N ALA A 145 -5.20 -0.91 -0.02
CA ALA A 145 -4.87 -0.93 1.40
C ALA A 145 -3.43 -1.41 1.69
N LEU A 146 -2.93 -2.31 0.85
CA LEU A 146 -1.56 -2.84 0.91
C LEU A 146 -0.55 -1.96 0.17
N GLN A 147 -1.00 -1.06 -0.71
CA GLN A 147 -0.12 -0.05 -1.28
C GLN A 147 0.35 0.87 -0.15
N PRO A 148 1.67 0.93 0.11
CA PRO A 148 2.20 1.84 1.09
C PRO A 148 1.84 3.27 0.66
N LYS A 149 1.14 4.02 1.53
CA LYS A 149 0.96 5.45 1.30
C LYS A 149 2.35 6.07 1.16
N PRO A 150 2.62 6.90 0.13
CA PRO A 150 3.95 7.45 -0.12
C PRO A 150 4.55 8.22 1.08
N GLY A 151 3.72 8.69 2.02
CA GLY A 151 4.19 9.27 3.29
C GLY A 151 4.55 8.26 4.40
N GLN A 152 3.98 7.04 4.41
CA GLN A 152 4.24 6.03 5.45
C GLN A 152 5.58 5.32 5.28
N GLN A 153 6.05 5.14 4.04
CA GLN A 153 7.40 4.60 3.79
C GLN A 153 8.49 5.60 4.16
N ALA A 154 8.29 6.90 3.90
CA ALA A 154 9.19 7.95 4.37
C ALA A 154 9.21 8.01 5.91
N ALA A 155 8.05 7.94 6.56
CA ALA A 155 7.94 7.93 8.03
C ALA A 155 8.58 6.68 8.68
N GLN A 156 8.51 5.51 8.06
CA GLN A 156 9.18 4.30 8.56
C GLN A 156 10.70 4.34 8.36
N ALA A 157 11.18 4.95 7.27
CA ALA A 157 12.61 5.12 7.01
C ALA A 157 13.28 6.19 7.90
N LEU A 158 12.52 7.18 8.37
CA LEU A 158 13.00 8.29 9.20
C LEU A 158 13.22 7.95 10.68
N GLY A 159 12.91 6.72 11.09
CA GLY A 159 13.04 6.24 12.47
C GLY A 159 12.00 6.85 13.42
N GLU A 160 11.94 6.34 14.65
CA GLU A 160 11.03 6.84 15.69
C GLU A 160 11.56 8.11 16.38
N ASP A 161 12.87 8.36 16.31
CA ASP A 161 13.52 9.50 16.95
C ASP A 161 13.44 10.75 16.05
N PRO A 162 12.62 11.76 16.38
CA PRO A 162 12.49 12.98 15.57
C PRO A 162 13.79 13.77 15.47
N VAL A 163 14.69 13.65 16.45
CA VAL A 163 15.94 14.42 16.51
C VAL A 163 17.14 13.61 16.05
N ALA A 164 16.92 12.43 15.46
CA ALA A 164 17.97 11.65 14.85
C ALA A 164 18.74 12.52 13.83
N PRO A 165 20.09 12.51 13.90
CA PRO A 165 20.90 13.33 13.00
C PRO A 165 20.94 12.72 11.61
N LEU A 166 20.58 13.50 10.59
CA LEU A 166 20.74 13.12 9.19
C LEU A 166 21.81 13.96 8.50
N SER A 167 22.55 13.35 7.59
CA SER A 167 23.35 14.06 6.59
C SER A 167 22.45 14.72 5.53
N ALA A 168 23.04 15.60 4.71
CA ALA A 168 22.31 16.22 3.60
C ALA A 168 21.79 15.18 2.59
N ALA A 169 22.57 14.14 2.32
CA ALA A 169 22.19 13.04 1.44
C ALA A 169 21.01 12.24 1.99
N GLU A 170 21.05 11.88 3.28
CA GLU A 170 19.98 11.14 3.94
C GLU A 170 18.69 11.95 4.03
N LEU A 171 18.78 13.24 4.37
CA LEU A 171 17.63 14.14 4.37
C LEU A 171 17.06 14.30 2.95
N GLY A 172 17.92 14.45 1.94
CA GLY A 172 17.51 14.57 0.55
C GLY A 172 16.75 13.34 0.06
N ALA A 173 17.26 12.14 0.37
CA ALA A 173 16.58 10.88 0.11
C ALA A 173 15.20 10.83 0.78
N ALA A 174 15.11 11.21 2.06
CA ALA A 174 13.86 11.21 2.81
C ALA A 174 12.82 12.24 2.31
N LEU A 175 13.28 13.36 1.72
CA LEU A 175 12.43 14.39 1.11
C LEU A 175 11.98 14.06 -0.32
N GLY A 176 12.08 12.79 -0.74
CA GLY A 176 11.67 12.32 -2.06
C GLY A 176 12.79 12.29 -3.10
N GLY A 177 14.03 12.05 -2.68
CA GLY A 177 15.17 11.86 -3.59
C GLY A 177 15.84 13.15 -4.07
N LEU A 178 15.84 14.20 -3.25
CA LEU A 178 16.59 15.43 -3.53
C LEU A 178 18.10 15.21 -3.41
N GLY A 179 18.89 15.86 -4.27
CA GLY A 179 20.34 15.86 -4.14
C GLY A 179 20.84 16.77 -3.01
N ASP A 180 22.05 16.49 -2.51
CA ASP A 180 22.70 17.24 -1.41
C ASP A 180 22.73 18.75 -1.62
N GLU A 181 23.04 19.21 -2.84
CA GLU A 181 23.10 20.65 -3.13
C GLU A 181 21.70 21.29 -3.08
N THR A 182 20.65 20.57 -3.49
CA THR A 182 19.27 21.06 -3.36
C THR A 182 18.86 21.20 -1.89
N VAL A 183 19.27 20.26 -1.03
CA VAL A 183 19.05 20.37 0.42
C VAL A 183 19.74 21.61 0.98
N ARG A 184 21.00 21.86 0.61
CA ARG A 184 21.76 23.05 1.03
C ARG A 184 21.16 24.35 0.48
N GLN A 185 20.66 24.35 -0.74
CA GLN A 185 19.95 25.50 -1.32
C GLN A 185 18.67 25.82 -0.53
N ARG A 186 17.90 24.79 -0.15
CA ARG A 186 16.71 24.97 0.71
C ARG A 186 17.08 25.48 2.11
N GLU A 187 18.18 25.00 2.68
CA GLU A 187 18.72 25.54 3.94
C GLU A 187 19.06 27.03 3.81
N ARG A 188 19.82 27.43 2.77
CA ARG A 188 20.14 28.84 2.50
C ARG A 188 18.91 29.71 2.28
N ALA A 189 17.85 29.13 1.71
CA ALA A 189 16.55 29.80 1.51
C ALA A 189 15.69 29.86 2.78
N GLY A 190 16.16 29.35 3.93
CA GLY A 190 15.42 29.36 5.19
C GLY A 190 14.28 28.34 5.25
N LYS A 191 14.24 27.38 4.32
CA LYS A 191 13.21 26.32 4.26
C LYS A 191 13.58 25.09 5.09
N LEU A 192 14.86 24.96 5.42
CA LEU A 192 15.43 23.92 6.27
C LEU A 192 16.46 24.58 7.19
N PHE A 193 16.87 23.88 8.24
CA PHE A 193 18.01 24.29 9.05
C PHE A 193 18.86 23.10 9.44
N SER A 194 20.14 23.35 9.69
CA SER A 194 21.07 22.33 10.19
C SER A 194 21.69 22.75 11.52
N ILE A 195 21.98 21.76 12.36
CA ILE A 195 22.66 21.95 13.63
C ILE A 195 24.12 21.50 13.50
N LEU A 196 25.00 22.19 14.22
CA LEU A 196 26.37 21.74 14.44
C LEU A 196 26.47 21.26 15.88
N ARG A 197 26.72 19.96 16.09
CA ARG A 197 26.88 19.41 17.44
C ARG A 197 28.03 20.09 18.16
N SER A 198 27.83 20.36 19.45
CA SER A 198 28.86 20.91 20.33
C SER A 198 30.15 20.08 20.26
N GLY A 199 31.28 20.73 20.02
CA GLY A 199 32.60 20.09 19.95
C GLY A 199 33.01 19.59 18.57
N ARG A 200 32.16 19.68 17.54
CA ARG A 200 32.54 19.39 16.15
C ARG A 200 32.82 20.66 15.35
N LYS A 201 33.93 20.65 14.60
CA LYS A 201 34.33 21.75 13.70
C LYS A 201 33.66 21.68 12.31
N ARG A 202 33.13 20.50 11.93
CA ARG A 202 32.51 20.20 10.63
C ARG A 202 31.45 19.11 10.80
N GLY A 203 30.58 18.97 9.81
CA GLY A 203 29.48 17.99 9.81
C GLY A 203 28.20 18.59 10.37
N ARG A 204 27.59 19.49 9.60
CA ARG A 204 26.23 19.98 9.87
C ARG A 204 25.26 18.81 9.68
N GLU A 205 24.39 18.62 10.64
CA GLU A 205 23.40 17.55 10.68
C GLU A 205 22.00 18.16 10.66
N TYR A 206 21.06 17.45 10.05
CA TYR A 206 19.67 17.87 9.93
C TYR A 206 18.82 16.96 10.83
N PRO A 207 18.07 17.52 11.79
CA PRO A 207 17.10 16.74 12.56
C PRO A 207 16.09 16.03 11.64
N ALA A 208 15.88 14.73 11.86
CA ALA A 208 15.05 13.86 11.01
C ALA A 208 13.60 14.35 10.85
N PHE A 209 13.04 15.00 11.88
CA PHE A 209 11.67 15.51 11.84
C PHE A 209 11.41 16.47 10.66
N GLN A 210 12.44 17.15 10.13
CA GLN A 210 12.29 18.07 8.99
C GLN A 210 11.86 17.36 7.70
N ALA A 211 12.02 16.04 7.63
CA ALA A 211 11.55 15.21 6.51
C ALA A 211 10.24 14.47 6.82
N TRP A 212 9.68 14.59 8.02
CA TRP A 212 8.41 13.95 8.35
C TRP A 212 7.28 14.59 7.52
N PRO A 213 6.35 13.81 6.94
CA PRO A 213 5.33 14.35 6.02
C PRO A 213 4.47 15.47 6.60
N GLU A 214 4.18 15.42 7.90
CA GLU A 214 3.36 16.41 8.60
C GLU A 214 4.13 17.69 8.95
N VAL A 215 5.46 17.66 8.89
CA VAL A 215 6.33 18.79 9.23
C VAL A 215 6.96 19.40 7.99
N ALA A 216 7.44 18.58 7.06
CA ALA A 216 8.13 19.01 5.85
C ALA A 216 7.29 19.95 4.98
N GLY A 217 7.97 20.85 4.28
CA GLY A 217 7.31 21.81 3.38
C GLY A 217 6.66 22.96 4.15
N GLU A 218 5.41 23.27 3.82
CA GLU A 218 4.73 24.50 4.24
C GLU A 218 4.71 24.71 5.77
N ALA A 219 4.50 23.64 6.55
CA ALA A 219 4.43 23.74 8.01
C ALA A 219 5.76 24.20 8.62
N LEU A 220 6.86 23.54 8.26
CA LEU A 220 8.21 23.93 8.66
C LEU A 220 8.57 25.32 8.15
N GLU A 221 8.27 25.62 6.88
CA GLU A 221 8.59 26.92 6.28
C GLU A 221 7.87 28.09 6.99
N ARG A 222 6.58 27.95 7.32
CA ARG A 222 5.83 28.97 8.08
C ARG A 222 6.41 29.18 9.48
N ALA A 223 6.72 28.10 10.18
CA ALA A 223 7.31 28.19 11.52
C ALA A 223 8.72 28.82 11.49
N LEU A 224 9.57 28.47 10.52
CA LEU A 224 10.90 29.07 10.36
C LEU A 224 10.82 30.55 9.95
N ALA A 225 9.87 30.92 9.09
CA ALA A 225 9.62 32.31 8.73
C ALA A 225 9.14 33.12 9.96
N ALA A 226 8.24 32.55 10.76
CA ALA A 226 7.75 33.15 12.01
C ALA A 226 8.86 33.31 13.07
N LEU A 227 9.88 32.45 13.07
CA LEU A 227 11.06 32.59 13.91
C LEU A 227 11.99 33.73 13.46
N GLY A 228 11.80 34.31 12.27
CA GLY A 228 12.49 35.53 11.85
C GLY A 228 14.01 35.40 11.71
N GLY A 229 14.53 34.19 11.46
CA GLY A 229 15.97 33.99 11.23
C GLY A 229 16.83 34.04 12.50
N THR A 230 16.28 33.73 13.67
CA THR A 230 16.96 33.67 14.98
C THR A 230 18.12 32.65 15.09
N GLY A 231 18.44 31.96 13.98
CA GLY A 231 19.53 31.01 13.86
C GLY A 231 19.10 29.57 14.10
N ALA A 232 19.87 28.63 13.56
CA ALA A 232 19.52 27.21 13.58
C ALA A 232 19.44 26.60 14.99
N ALA A 233 20.22 27.11 15.94
CA ALA A 233 20.17 26.66 17.34
C ALA A 233 18.86 27.06 18.02
N ALA A 234 18.38 28.28 17.78
CA ALA A 234 17.11 28.76 18.30
C ALA A 234 15.93 28.00 17.68
N ALA A 235 15.98 27.75 16.36
CA ALA A 235 15.00 26.90 15.68
C ALA A 235 14.98 25.48 16.27
N TYR A 236 16.15 24.85 16.45
CA TYR A 236 16.25 23.54 17.08
C TYR A 236 15.63 23.53 18.48
N GLY A 237 15.98 24.51 19.32
CA GLY A 237 15.45 24.65 20.67
C GLY A 237 13.93 24.80 20.68
N PHE A 238 13.38 25.64 19.78
CA PHE A 238 11.93 25.81 19.63
C PHE A 238 11.24 24.48 19.31
N PHE A 239 11.68 23.77 18.27
CA PHE A 239 11.01 22.55 17.82
C PHE A 239 11.09 21.39 18.82
N THR A 240 12.14 21.35 19.63
CA THR A 240 12.42 20.21 20.54
C THR A 240 12.03 20.46 21.99
N SER A 241 11.67 21.69 22.36
CA SER A 241 11.28 22.05 23.72
C SER A 241 9.76 22.10 23.88
N ALA A 242 9.27 21.76 25.06
CA ALA A 242 7.87 21.95 25.42
C ALA A 242 7.53 23.45 25.38
N CYS A 243 6.36 23.78 24.85
CA CYS A 243 5.88 25.15 24.72
C CYS A 243 4.57 25.34 25.49
N ASP A 244 4.53 26.30 26.40
CA ASP A 244 3.34 26.59 27.22
C ASP A 244 2.15 27.03 26.36
N LEU A 245 2.38 27.77 25.28
CA LEU A 245 1.34 28.17 24.32
C LEU A 245 0.73 27.00 23.56
N LEU A 246 1.43 25.86 23.52
CA LEU A 246 0.94 24.61 22.94
C LEU A 246 0.50 23.62 24.03
N GLY A 247 0.27 24.09 25.26
CA GLY A 247 -0.14 23.26 26.40
C GLY A 247 0.93 22.23 26.79
N GLY A 248 2.21 22.60 26.73
CA GLY A 248 3.33 21.72 27.10
C GLY A 248 3.68 20.66 26.04
N LEU A 249 3.12 20.77 24.84
CA LEU A 249 3.56 20.01 23.68
C LEU A 249 4.80 20.65 23.05
N THR A 250 5.63 19.83 22.42
CA THR A 250 6.63 20.36 21.49
C THR A 250 5.96 20.77 20.17
N PRO A 251 6.53 21.73 19.42
CA PRO A 251 6.01 22.04 18.08
C PRO A 251 5.99 20.83 17.13
N ILE A 252 6.95 19.90 17.26
CA ILE A 252 6.96 18.66 16.47
C ILE A 252 5.69 17.85 16.74
N GLU A 253 5.37 17.62 18.02
CA GLU A 253 4.19 16.85 18.44
C GLU A 253 2.88 17.51 18.00
N ALA A 254 2.80 18.84 18.09
CA ALA A 254 1.65 19.59 17.64
C ALA A 254 1.45 19.45 16.12
N LEU A 255 2.51 19.57 15.30
CA LEU A 255 2.40 19.43 13.85
C LEU A 255 1.94 18.01 13.45
N ILE A 256 2.57 16.97 14.02
CA ILE A 256 2.28 15.57 13.68
C ILE A 256 0.96 15.07 14.28
N GLY A 257 0.39 15.79 15.24
CA GLY A 257 -0.88 15.43 15.89
C GLY A 257 -0.79 14.21 16.82
N ARG A 258 0.41 13.85 17.28
CA ARG A 258 0.65 12.75 18.22
C ARG A 258 1.87 13.04 19.10
N LEU A 259 1.99 12.33 20.22
CA LEU A 259 3.15 12.43 21.11
C LEU A 259 4.34 11.64 20.55
N THR A 260 5.55 12.16 20.79
CA THR A 260 6.81 11.46 20.48
C THR A 260 7.33 10.67 21.69
N SER A 261 6.76 10.89 22.87
CA SER A 261 7.06 10.16 24.10
C SER A 261 5.81 9.93 24.95
N ILE A 262 5.74 8.80 25.65
CA ILE A 262 4.63 8.48 26.54
C ILE A 262 4.73 9.34 27.80
N ARG A 263 3.81 10.30 27.97
CA ARG A 263 3.70 11.13 29.17
C ARG A 263 2.26 11.60 29.40
N PRO A 264 1.88 11.96 30.65
CA PRO A 264 0.59 12.61 30.88
C PRO A 264 0.56 13.99 30.21
N ILE A 265 -0.57 14.33 29.61
CA ILE A 265 -0.84 15.63 28.99
C ILE A 265 -2.21 16.15 29.42
N ALA A 266 -2.35 17.48 29.45
CA ALA A 266 -3.58 18.16 29.81
C ALA A 266 -4.67 17.99 28.73
N GLN A 267 -5.91 18.34 29.06
CA GLN A 267 -7.05 18.16 28.17
C GLN A 267 -6.95 19.09 26.95
N GLU A 268 -6.42 20.29 27.15
CA GLU A 268 -6.18 21.31 26.12
C GLU A 268 -5.17 20.80 25.10
N SER A 269 -4.09 20.17 25.56
CA SER A 269 -3.07 19.55 24.70
C SER A 269 -3.68 18.43 23.85
N ARG A 270 -4.54 17.59 24.44
CA ARG A 270 -5.26 16.54 23.69
C ARG A 270 -6.18 17.12 22.63
N ALA A 271 -6.89 18.19 22.95
CA ALA A 271 -7.76 18.89 22.01
C ALA A 271 -6.95 19.44 20.83
N LEU A 272 -5.76 20.02 21.09
CA LEU A 272 -4.87 20.49 20.03
C LEU A 272 -4.36 19.35 19.15
N LEU A 273 -3.94 18.20 19.72
CA LEU A 273 -3.50 17.04 18.92
C LEU A 273 -4.60 16.52 17.99
N ALA A 274 -5.84 16.49 18.47
CA ALA A 274 -7.03 16.06 17.72
C ALA A 274 -7.56 17.11 16.72
N ALA A 275 -7.09 18.36 16.78
CA ALA A 275 -7.54 19.43 15.90
C ALA A 275 -7.11 19.18 14.44
N PRO A 276 -7.79 19.76 13.44
CA PRO A 276 -7.37 19.67 12.04
C PRO A 276 -5.93 20.18 11.83
N ALA A 277 -5.24 19.64 10.82
CA ALA A 277 -3.83 19.96 10.56
C ALA A 277 -3.57 21.47 10.44
N GLU A 278 -4.45 22.23 9.78
CA GLU A 278 -4.28 23.69 9.65
C GLU A 278 -4.30 24.40 11.01
N ALA A 279 -5.26 24.08 11.88
CA ALA A 279 -5.34 24.68 13.21
C ALA A 279 -4.07 24.41 14.05
N ARG A 280 -3.48 23.20 13.90
CA ARG A 280 -2.22 22.87 14.56
C ARG A 280 -1.04 23.66 13.98
N ARG A 281 -0.99 23.85 12.65
CA ARG A 281 0.03 24.69 11.98
C ARG A 281 -0.04 26.13 12.45
N GLU A 282 -1.23 26.72 12.48
CA GLU A 282 -1.45 28.09 12.95
C GLU A 282 -1.02 28.28 14.41
N ALA A 283 -1.36 27.33 15.29
CA ALA A 283 -0.94 27.37 16.68
C ALA A 283 0.59 27.33 16.83
N VAL A 284 1.27 26.47 16.06
CA VAL A 284 2.74 26.38 16.06
C VAL A 284 3.37 27.66 15.50
N GLU A 285 2.80 28.25 14.45
CA GLU A 285 3.28 29.52 13.90
C GLU A 285 3.14 30.66 14.92
N GLN A 286 2.01 30.75 15.63
CA GLN A 286 1.82 31.75 16.68
C GLN A 286 2.82 31.57 17.83
N ALA A 287 3.05 30.32 18.25
CA ALA A 287 4.06 29.99 19.25
C ALA A 287 5.48 30.38 18.80
N ALA A 288 5.81 30.16 17.52
CA ALA A 288 7.09 30.55 16.93
C ALA A 288 7.32 32.06 16.99
N ARG A 289 6.31 32.88 16.65
CA ARG A 289 6.40 34.35 16.76
C ARG A 289 6.61 34.81 18.19
N ALA A 290 5.90 34.21 19.15
CA ALA A 290 6.05 34.54 20.56
C ALA A 290 7.44 34.16 21.09
N TYR A 291 7.95 32.99 20.70
CA TYR A 291 9.31 32.54 21.05
C TYR A 291 10.37 33.48 20.48
N ALA A 292 10.25 33.88 19.21
CA ALA A 292 11.17 34.83 18.57
C ALA A 292 11.21 36.18 19.28
N ALA A 293 10.04 36.67 19.74
CA ALA A 293 9.95 37.91 20.50
C ALA A 293 10.65 37.81 21.87
N GLN A 294 10.61 36.65 22.54
CA GLN A 294 11.25 36.44 23.83
C GLN A 294 12.79 36.41 23.75
N ILE A 295 13.34 35.80 22.70
CA ILE A 295 14.80 35.69 22.54
C ILE A 295 15.45 36.92 21.90
N SER A 296 14.65 37.83 21.36
CA SER A 296 15.11 39.11 20.80
C SER A 296 15.01 40.28 21.79
N ALA A 297 14.39 40.07 22.94
CA ALA A 297 14.23 41.04 24.03
C ALA A 297 15.39 40.96 25.03
#